data_AF-A0ABD1NQ84-F1
#
_entry.id   AF-A0ABD1NQ84-F1
#
_cell.length_a   1.000
_cell.length_b   1.000
_cell.length_c   1.000
_cell.angle_alpha   90.00
_cell.angle_beta   90.00
_cell.angle_gamma   90.00
#
_symmetry.space_group_name_H-M   'P 1'
#
loop_
_entity.id
_entity.type
_entity.pdbx_description
1 polymer ?
#
loop_
_entity_poly.entity_id
_entity_poly.type
_entity_poly.pdbx_seq_one_letter_code
_entity_poly.pdbx_strand_id
1 'polypeptide(L)'
;MYLDSLSVAQGDGQVYGFIEPQSIQTSGNTKVQIQTYMQTWIADSHRHIYLAPYIDGSHWQLIVIISWECTVVWFCSLRRRPSHEMKCFLQGVTNKLTRMNVAITSCIG
;
A
#
# COMPACT_ATOMS: atom_id res chain seq x y z
N MET A 1 -2.15 14.27 5.83
CA MET A 1 -2.90 13.47 6.83
C MET A 1 -2.24 13.64 8.22
N TYR A 2 -2.95 13.52 9.35
CA TYR A 2 -2.38 13.71 10.70
C TYR A 2 -1.10 12.90 10.96
N LEU A 3 -1.12 11.60 10.59
CA LEU A 3 0.05 10.73 10.76
C LEU A 3 1.25 11.16 9.91
N ASP A 4 1.00 11.70 8.71
CA ASP A 4 2.06 12.25 7.86
C ASP A 4 2.70 13.50 8.49
N SER A 5 1.88 14.42 9.04
CA SER A 5 2.41 15.58 9.78
C SER A 5 3.20 15.20 11.02
N LEU A 6 2.75 14.16 11.75
CA LEU A 6 3.49 13.65 12.90
C LEU A 6 4.82 13.01 12.51
N SER A 7 4.83 12.19 11.46
CA SER A 7 6.03 11.56 10.93
C SER A 7 7.09 12.60 10.54
N VAL A 8 6.66 13.64 9.82
CA VAL A 8 7.54 14.77 9.47
C VAL A 8 8.06 15.48 10.73
N ALA A 9 7.20 15.75 11.71
CA ALA A 9 7.60 16.41 12.96
C ALA A 9 8.60 15.59 13.80
N GLN A 10 8.57 14.26 13.68
CA GLN A 10 9.48 13.33 14.37
C GLN A 10 10.77 13.06 13.59
N GLY A 11 10.93 13.61 12.38
CA GLY A 11 12.09 13.38 11.52
C GLY A 11 12.00 12.15 10.62
N ASP A 12 10.89 11.40 10.69
CA ASP A 12 10.64 10.21 9.88
C ASP A 12 9.93 10.51 8.55
N GLY A 13 9.89 11.80 8.18
CA GLY A 13 9.25 12.28 6.96
C GLY A 13 9.63 11.44 5.75
N GLN A 14 10.91 11.16 5.51
CA GLN A 14 11.34 10.37 4.34
C GLN A 14 11.06 8.85 4.46
N VAL A 15 10.76 8.35 5.66
CA VAL A 15 10.60 6.92 5.90
C VAL A 15 9.17 6.49 5.61
N TYR A 16 8.18 7.15 6.24
CA TYR A 16 6.78 6.70 6.19
C TYR A 16 5.90 7.52 5.25
N GLY A 17 5.23 6.85 4.33
CA GLY A 17 4.13 7.37 3.52
C GLY A 17 2.81 6.75 3.95
N PHE A 18 1.80 7.59 4.17
CA PHE A 18 0.45 7.14 4.55
C PHE A 18 -0.48 7.28 3.36
N ILE A 19 -1.02 6.15 2.89
CA ILE A 19 -1.97 6.11 1.78
C ILE A 19 -3.38 6.35 2.30
N GLU A 20 -4.12 7.21 1.61
CA GLU A 20 -5.51 7.48 1.93
C GLU A 20 -6.39 6.27 1.58
N PRO A 21 -7.11 5.67 2.55
CA PRO A 21 -7.89 4.46 2.29
C PRO A 21 -8.94 4.66 1.20
N GLN A 22 -9.61 5.82 1.18
CA GLN A 22 -10.67 6.14 0.21
C GLN A 22 -10.15 6.15 -1.22
N SER A 23 -8.92 6.61 -1.46
CA SER A 23 -8.30 6.70 -2.79
C SER A 23 -7.92 5.33 -3.37
N ILE A 24 -7.91 4.28 -2.53
CA ILE A 24 -7.55 2.92 -2.93
C ILE A 24 -8.69 1.91 -2.80
N GLN A 25 -9.89 2.36 -2.43
CA GLN A 25 -11.09 1.52 -2.42
C GLN A 25 -11.72 1.42 -3.81
N THR A 26 -12.21 0.22 -4.14
CA THR A 26 -12.98 -0.02 -5.37
C THR A 26 -14.40 0.56 -5.29
N SER A 27 -14.91 0.80 -4.07
CA SER A 27 -16.14 1.55 -3.86
C SER A 27 -15.91 3.03 -4.19
N GLY A 28 -16.29 3.45 -5.40
CA GLY A 28 -16.20 4.84 -5.84
C GLY A 28 -14.97 5.18 -6.68
N ASN A 29 -14.00 4.27 -6.84
CA ASN A 29 -12.88 4.46 -7.76
C ASN A 29 -12.78 3.31 -8.76
N THR A 30 -12.43 3.65 -10.00
CA THR A 30 -12.04 2.67 -11.02
C THR A 30 -10.63 2.14 -10.74
N LYS A 31 -10.31 0.95 -11.25
CA LYS A 31 -8.95 0.38 -11.15
C LYS A 31 -7.87 1.33 -11.68
N VAL A 32 -8.18 2.06 -12.75
CA VAL A 32 -7.26 3.03 -13.35
C VAL A 32 -7.01 4.19 -12.40
N GLN A 33 -8.04 4.76 -11.78
CA GLN A 33 -7.87 5.84 -10.79
C GLN A 33 -7.03 5.40 -9.60
N ILE A 34 -7.30 4.22 -9.05
CA ILE A 34 -6.51 3.68 -7.93
C ILE A 34 -5.04 3.50 -8.34
N GLN A 35 -4.81 2.94 -9.53
CA GLN A 35 -3.46 2.75 -10.07
C GLN A 35 -2.74 4.09 -10.26
N THR A 36 -3.39 5.07 -10.88
CA THR A 36 -2.83 6.40 -11.10
C THR A 36 -2.50 7.07 -9.77
N TYR A 37 -3.41 7.04 -8.80
CA TYR A 37 -3.18 7.60 -7.47
C TYR A 37 -1.96 6.97 -6.80
N MET A 38 -1.89 5.63 -6.71
CA MET A 38 -0.76 4.95 -6.08
C MET A 38 0.57 5.27 -6.80
N GLN A 39 0.56 5.29 -8.13
CA GLN A 39 1.76 5.56 -8.91
C GLN A 39 2.27 6.99 -8.74
N THR A 40 1.39 7.99 -8.87
CA THR A 40 1.73 9.39 -8.64
C THR A 40 2.21 9.59 -7.21
N TRP A 41 1.52 9.03 -6.23
CA TRP A 41 1.87 9.22 -4.82
C TRP A 41 3.25 8.63 -4.47
N ILE A 42 3.54 7.42 -4.95
CA ILE A 42 4.85 6.77 -4.73
C ILE A 42 5.95 7.54 -5.47
N ALA A 43 5.68 8.01 -6.69
CA ALA A 43 6.63 8.78 -7.47
C ALA A 43 6.97 10.12 -6.82
N ASP A 44 5.97 10.85 -6.29
CA ASP A 44 6.17 12.21 -5.78
C ASP A 44 6.71 12.23 -4.34
N SER A 45 6.30 11.29 -3.51
CA SER A 45 6.61 11.33 -2.07
C SER A 45 7.97 10.71 -1.71
N HIS A 46 8.52 9.85 -2.57
CA HIS A 46 9.82 9.19 -2.41
C HIS A 46 10.04 8.57 -1.02
N ARG A 47 8.98 8.04 -0.40
CA ARG A 47 9.06 7.40 0.93
C ARG A 47 9.62 5.98 0.82
N HIS A 48 10.26 5.51 1.88
CA HIS A 48 10.81 4.14 1.94
C HIS A 48 9.73 3.07 2.21
N ILE A 49 8.71 3.41 3.01
CA ILE A 49 7.66 2.48 3.45
C ILE A 49 6.31 3.16 3.30
N TYR A 50 5.38 2.52 2.60
CA TYR A 50 4.01 2.99 2.44
C TYR A 50 3.04 2.12 3.23
N LEU A 51 2.20 2.76 4.02
CA LEU A 51 1.16 2.14 4.83
C LEU A 51 -0.20 2.41 4.18
N ALA A 52 -0.85 1.35 3.70
CA ALA A 52 -2.13 1.39 2.99
C ALA A 52 -3.18 0.56 3.74
N PRO A 53 -4.03 1.20 4.57
CA PRO A 53 -5.19 0.55 5.15
C PRO A 53 -6.21 0.23 4.04
N TYR A 54 -6.64 -1.02 3.96
CA TYR A 54 -7.61 -1.51 2.98
C TYR A 54 -8.77 -2.21 3.68
N ILE A 55 -10.01 -1.93 3.28
CA ILE A 55 -11.19 -2.61 3.81
C ILE A 55 -11.71 -3.63 2.78
N ASP A 56 -11.87 -4.87 3.22
CA ASP A 56 -12.49 -5.95 2.43
C ASP A 56 -13.48 -6.73 3.29
N GLY A 57 -14.71 -6.91 2.80
CA GLY A 57 -15.75 -7.65 3.51
C GLY A 57 -15.94 -7.17 4.95
N SER A 58 -16.03 -5.86 5.16
CA SER A 58 -16.14 -5.18 6.47
C SER A 58 -14.97 -5.43 7.44
N HIS A 59 -13.81 -5.83 6.93
CA HIS A 59 -12.63 -6.08 7.73
C HIS A 59 -11.45 -5.24 7.25
N TRP A 60 -10.86 -4.47 8.16
CA TRP A 60 -9.65 -3.70 7.89
C TRP A 60 -8.41 -4.58 7.88
N GLN A 61 -7.58 -4.34 6.87
CA GLN A 61 -6.31 -4.99 6.63
C GLN A 61 -5.27 -3.91 6.36
N LEU A 62 -4.00 -4.25 6.54
CA LEU A 62 -2.90 -3.32 6.29
C LEU A 62 -1.98 -3.88 5.22
N ILE A 63 -1.80 -3.10 4.16
CA ILE A 63 -0.83 -3.35 3.11
C ILE A 63 0.40 -2.48 3.43
N VAL A 64 1.57 -3.10 3.46
CA VAL A 64 2.86 -2.40 3.64
C VAL A 64 3.68 -2.59 2.39
N ILE A 65 4.02 -1.49 1.71
CA ILE A 65 4.86 -1.50 0.51
C ILE A 65 6.24 -0.95 0.90
N ILE A 66 7.25 -1.78 0.78
CA ILE A 66 8.65 -1.42 1.04
C ILE A 66 9.28 -1.12 -0.32
N SER A 67 9.52 0.16 -0.60
CA SER A 67 9.92 0.60 -1.95
C SER A 67 11.34 0.20 -2.33
N TRP A 68 12.26 0.14 -1.37
CA TRP A 68 13.67 -0.21 -1.61
C TRP A 68 13.91 -1.73 -1.78
N GLU A 69 13.15 -2.57 -1.09
CA GLU A 69 13.15 -4.03 -1.25
C GLU A 69 12.12 -4.52 -2.27
N CYS A 70 11.31 -3.60 -2.78
CA CYS A 70 10.25 -3.89 -3.71
C CYS A 70 9.22 -4.93 -3.22
N THR A 71 9.00 -4.95 -1.91
CA THR A 71 8.22 -5.99 -1.22
C THR A 71 6.86 -5.46 -0.79
N VAL A 72 5.82 -6.30 -0.88
CA VAL A 72 4.47 -5.96 -0.43
C VAL A 72 4.01 -6.96 0.63
N VAL A 73 3.90 -6.52 1.87
CA VAL A 73 3.46 -7.33 3.01
C VAL A 73 1.98 -7.11 3.27
N TRP A 74 1.24 -8.18 3.53
CA TRP A 74 -0.19 -8.13 3.82
C TRP A 74 -0.47 -8.57 5.26
N PHE A 75 -1.01 -7.66 6.06
CA PHE A 75 -1.42 -7.93 7.43
C PHE A 75 -2.93 -8.02 7.53
N CYS A 76 -3.41 -9.13 8.09
CA CYS A 76 -4.82 -9.35 8.37
C CYS A 76 -4.96 -10.10 9.69
N SER A 77 -5.61 -9.48 10.68
CA SER A 77 -5.80 -10.08 12.00
C SER A 77 -6.75 -11.28 11.98
N LEU A 78 -7.59 -11.40 10.95
CA LEU A 78 -8.42 -12.59 10.70
C LEU A 78 -7.70 -13.68 9.87
N ARG A 79 -6.41 -13.53 9.59
CA ARG A 79 -5.61 -14.47 8.78
C ARG A 79 -6.18 -14.71 7.37
N ARG A 80 -6.96 -13.75 6.85
CA ARG A 80 -7.46 -13.78 5.47
C ARG A 80 -6.32 -13.45 4.52
N ARG A 81 -6.20 -14.23 3.45
CA ARG A 81 -5.26 -13.96 2.36
C ARG A 81 -5.86 -12.95 1.39
N PRO A 82 -5.04 -12.11 0.73
CA PRO A 82 -5.52 -11.24 -0.33
C PRO A 82 -6.07 -12.06 -1.49
N SER A 83 -7.14 -11.55 -2.12
CA SER A 83 -7.74 -12.15 -3.31
C SER A 83 -6.76 -12.17 -4.49
N HIS A 84 -6.94 -13.08 -5.45
CA HIS A 84 -6.11 -13.13 -6.66
C HIS A 84 -6.11 -11.79 -7.41
N GLU A 85 -7.26 -11.14 -7.50
CA GLU A 85 -7.41 -9.83 -8.11
C GLU A 85 -6.55 -8.77 -7.42
N MET A 86 -6.56 -8.72 -6.08
CA MET A 86 -5.74 -7.80 -5.31
C MET A 86 -4.24 -8.08 -5.50
N LYS A 87 -3.84 -9.35 -5.55
CA LYS A 87 -2.45 -9.73 -5.83
C LYS A 87 -2.01 -9.23 -7.21
N CYS A 88 -2.82 -9.46 -8.24
CA CYS A 88 -2.53 -8.98 -9.60
C CYS A 88 -2.52 -7.44 -9.66
N PHE A 89 -3.41 -6.77 -8.94
CA PHE A 89 -3.44 -5.32 -8.86
C PHE A 89 -2.15 -4.76 -8.25
N LEU A 90 -1.75 -5.27 -7.08
CA LEU A 90 -0.53 -4.86 -6.40
C LEU A 90 0.71 -5.14 -7.26
N GLN A 91 0.77 -6.30 -7.93
CA GLN A 91 1.80 -6.60 -8.92
C GLN A 91 1.82 -5.61 -10.08
N GLY A 92 0.66 -5.15 -10.57
CA GLY A 92 0.56 -4.15 -11.63
C GLY A 92 1.07 -2.77 -11.22
N VAL A 93 0.84 -2.39 -9.96
CA VAL A 93 1.38 -1.16 -9.37
C VAL A 93 2.89 -1.26 -9.21
N THR A 94 3.41 -2.37 -8.66
CA THR A 94 4.84 -2.56 -8.38
C THR A 94 5.69 -2.84 -9.63
N ASN A 95 5.21 -3.62 -10.61
CA ASN A 95 5.98 -3.95 -11.82
C ASN A 95 6.29 -2.73 -12.69
N LYS A 96 5.42 -1.71 -12.68
CA LYS A 96 5.66 -0.44 -13.38
C LYS A 96 6.64 0.49 -12.64
N LEU A 97 6.97 0.19 -11.38
CA LEU A 97 7.90 0.96 -10.55
C LEU A 97 9.35 0.40 -10.60
N THR A 98 9.69 -0.40 -11.63
CA THR A 98 10.94 -1.15 -11.86
C THR A 98 11.23 -2.33 -10.92
N ARG A 99 11.48 -3.52 -11.53
CA ARG A 99 12.04 -4.78 -10.98
C ARG A 99 11.69 -5.09 -9.51
N MET A 100 10.40 -5.19 -9.23
CA MET A 100 9.92 -5.49 -7.90
C MET A 100 9.61 -6.99 -7.69
N ASN A 101 10.37 -7.69 -6.83
CA ASN A 101 10.06 -9.06 -6.41
C ASN A 101 8.90 -9.03 -5.41
N VAL A 102 7.71 -9.41 -5.86
CA VAL A 102 6.50 -9.37 -5.03
C VAL A 102 6.44 -10.58 -4.09
N ALA A 103 7.02 -10.46 -2.90
CA ALA A 103 6.83 -11.42 -1.81
C ALA A 103 5.57 -11.04 -1.01
N ILE A 104 4.43 -11.65 -1.34
CA ILE A 104 3.19 -11.50 -0.55
C ILE A 104 3.27 -12.42 0.67
N THR A 105 3.95 -11.95 1.70
CA THR A 105 3.99 -12.64 2.99
C THR A 105 2.79 -12.20 3.81
N SER A 106 1.92 -13.15 4.13
CA SER A 106 0.91 -12.99 5.19
C SER A 106 1.62 -13.22 6.51
N CYS A 107 1.88 -12.18 7.29
CA CYS A 107 2.48 -12.37 8.60
C CYS A 107 1.49 -13.07 9.54
N ILE A 108 1.97 -14.17 10.12
CA ILE A 108 1.33 -14.93 11.18
C ILE A 108 1.62 -14.14 12.47
N GLY A 109 0.56 -13.72 13.17
CA GLY A 109 0.65 -13.39 14.60
C GLY A 109 0.64 -14.67 15.42
#